data_AF-A0A967N8S5-F1
#
_entry.id   AF-A0A967N8S5-F1
#
_cell.length_a   1.000
_cell.length_b   1.000
_cell.length_c   1.000
_cell.angle_alpha   90.00
_cell.angle_beta   90.00
_cell.angle_gamma   90.00
#
_symmetry.space_group_name_H-M   'P 1'
#
loop_
_entity.id
_entity.type
_entity.pdbx_description
1 polymer ?
#
loop_
_entity_poly.entity_id
_entity_poly.type
_entity_poly.pdbx_seq_one_letter_code
_entity_poly.pdbx_strand_id
1 'polypeptide(L)'
;MRVAMDAPPPGDSRPTKALPARRFLVGEEEWIARITGRTVSGTRPDTGAPLMELSFYRADEPDDPRRHVLTVERDLDHFYDEDLGELLERARPAARGEGGR
;
A
#
# COMPACT_ATOMS: atom_id res chain seq x y z
N MET A 1 5.67 -25.28 -43.11
CA MET A 1 4.81 -24.48 -42.22
C MET A 1 5.00 -24.96 -40.79
N ARG A 2 5.57 -24.13 -39.91
CA ARG A 2 5.55 -24.32 -38.46
C ARG A 2 5.18 -22.97 -37.83
N VAL A 3 4.15 -23.02 -37.00
CA VAL A 3 3.50 -21.89 -36.33
C VAL A 3 4.41 -21.27 -35.26
N ALA A 4 4.32 -19.95 -35.14
CA ALA A 4 4.94 -19.16 -34.09
C ALA A 4 4.41 -19.56 -32.70
N MET A 5 5.29 -19.59 -31.71
CA MET A 5 4.92 -19.44 -30.31
C MET A 5 5.82 -18.38 -29.71
N ASP A 6 5.21 -17.21 -29.63
CA ASP A 6 5.55 -16.04 -28.85
C ASP A 6 6.17 -16.45 -27.50
N ALA A 7 7.40 -16.00 -27.25
CA ALA A 7 8.00 -16.14 -25.93
C ALA A 7 7.17 -15.29 -24.95
N PRO A 8 6.67 -15.86 -23.83
CA PRO A 8 5.98 -15.04 -22.84
C PRO A 8 6.94 -13.97 -22.30
N PRO A 9 6.49 -12.71 -22.10
CA PRO A 9 7.35 -11.67 -21.54
C PRO A 9 7.80 -12.05 -20.13
N PRO A 10 9.04 -11.69 -19.71
CA PRO A 10 9.49 -11.87 -18.34
C PRO A 10 8.75 -10.85 -17.45
N GLY A 11 7.58 -11.24 -16.96
CA GLY A 11 6.75 -10.42 -16.08
C GLY A 11 6.02 -11.22 -15.01
N ASP A 12 6.36 -12.50 -14.81
CA ASP A 12 5.80 -13.33 -13.76
C ASP A 12 6.49 -13.03 -12.42
N SER A 13 6.31 -11.78 -11.96
CA SER A 13 6.40 -11.46 -10.55
C SER A 13 5.26 -12.19 -9.87
N ARG A 14 5.54 -13.41 -9.41
CA ARG A 14 4.65 -14.24 -8.60
C ARG A 14 3.94 -13.34 -7.58
N PRO A 15 2.60 -13.39 -7.44
CA PRO A 15 1.94 -12.58 -6.44
C PRO A 15 2.36 -13.07 -5.06
N THR A 16 3.32 -12.36 -4.45
CA THR A 16 3.61 -12.42 -3.02
C THR A 16 2.31 -12.11 -2.31
N LYS A 17 1.55 -13.16 -1.95
CA LYS A 17 0.27 -13.15 -1.23
C LYS A 17 -0.34 -11.75 -1.20
N ALA A 18 -0.96 -11.35 -2.32
CA ALA A 18 -1.28 -9.95 -2.61
C ALA A 18 -1.92 -9.30 -1.39
N LEU A 19 -1.13 -8.48 -0.68
CA LEU A 19 -1.68 -7.64 0.36
C LEU A 19 -2.80 -6.82 -0.27
N PRO A 20 -3.90 -6.57 0.45
CA PRO A 20 -4.96 -5.69 -0.06
C PRO A 20 -4.31 -4.40 -0.57
N ALA A 21 -4.50 -4.13 -1.85
CA ALA A 21 -3.86 -3.04 -2.56
C ALA A 21 -4.90 -2.31 -3.39
N ARG A 22 -4.88 -0.99 -3.35
CA ARG A 22 -5.77 -0.13 -4.12
C ARG A 22 -4.97 0.90 -4.89
N ARG A 23 -5.27 1.03 -6.19
CA ARG A 23 -4.70 2.07 -7.06
C ARG A 23 -5.61 3.29 -7.02
N PHE A 24 -5.03 4.48 -7.01
CA PHE A 24 -5.76 5.75 -6.99
C PHE A 24 -4.93 6.84 -7.67
N LEU A 25 -5.59 7.91 -8.13
CA LEU A 25 -4.95 9.05 -8.78
C LEU A 25 -4.91 10.27 -7.85
N VAL A 26 -3.77 10.94 -7.81
CA VAL A 26 -3.60 12.24 -7.14
C VAL A 26 -3.01 13.21 -8.16
N GLY A 27 -3.85 14.12 -8.67
CA GLY A 27 -3.50 14.95 -9.83
C GLY A 27 -3.30 14.07 -11.07
N GLU A 28 -2.11 14.13 -11.66
CA GLU A 28 -1.73 13.33 -12.83
C GLU A 28 -0.95 12.05 -12.45
N GLU A 29 -0.81 11.79 -11.14
CA GLU A 29 0.13 10.81 -10.63
C GLU A 29 -0.60 9.60 -10.03
N GLU A 30 -0.18 8.40 -10.43
CA GLU A 30 -0.80 7.16 -9.98
C GLU A 30 -0.06 6.58 -8.76
N TRP A 31 -0.85 6.22 -7.76
CA TRP A 31 -0.37 5.69 -6.49
C TRP A 31 -1.03 4.36 -6.15
N ILE A 32 -0.35 3.58 -5.30
CA ILE A 32 -0.83 2.32 -4.76
C ILE A 32 -0.84 2.44 -3.24
N ALA A 33 -2.00 2.30 -2.60
CA ALA A 33 -2.13 2.14 -1.16
C ALA A 33 -2.16 0.65 -0.82
N ARG A 34 -1.36 0.22 0.16
CA ARG A 34 -1.38 -1.15 0.70
C ARG A 34 -1.51 -1.15 2.21
N ILE A 35 -2.26 -2.11 2.74
CA ILE A 35 -2.28 -2.37 4.18
C ILE A 35 -1.03 -3.16 4.53
N THR A 36 -0.10 -2.55 5.26
CA THR A 36 1.17 -3.16 5.67
C THR A 36 1.18 -3.62 7.12
N GLY A 37 0.27 -3.09 7.95
CA GLY A 37 0.17 -3.46 9.35
C GLY A 37 -1.22 -3.22 9.93
N ARG A 38 -1.55 -3.98 10.97
CA ARG A 38 -2.71 -3.74 11.84
C ARG A 38 -2.22 -3.82 13.28
N THR A 39 -2.60 -2.86 14.10
CA THR A 39 -2.24 -2.79 15.52
C THR A 39 -3.43 -2.29 16.33
N VAL A 40 -3.43 -2.45 17.64
CA VAL A 40 -4.48 -1.92 18.51
C VAL A 40 -3.81 -0.97 19.49
N SER A 41 -4.24 0.28 19.50
CA SER A 41 -3.70 1.27 20.43
C SER A 41 -4.54 1.28 21.69
N GLY A 42 -4.12 0.60 22.75
CA GLY A 42 -4.79 0.66 24.06
C GLY A 42 -4.01 -0.05 25.18
N THR A 43 -4.12 0.46 26.40
CA THR A 43 -3.72 -0.22 27.64
C THR A 43 -4.99 -0.65 28.36
N ARG A 44 -5.05 -1.90 28.84
CA ARG A 44 -6.19 -2.40 29.64
C ARG A 44 -6.52 -1.40 30.78
N PRO A 45 -7.80 -1.16 31.08
CA PRO A 45 -9.00 -1.82 30.56
C PRO A 45 -9.58 -1.23 29.25
N ASP A 46 -9.01 -0.14 28.71
CA ASP A 46 -9.46 0.44 27.46
C ASP A 46 -9.06 -0.46 26.28
N THR A 47 -10.06 -1.11 25.67
CA THR A 47 -9.91 -1.77 24.37
C THR A 47 -9.81 -0.64 23.35
N GLY A 48 -8.62 -0.06 23.23
CA GLY A 48 -8.47 1.14 22.43
C GLY A 48 -8.65 0.90 20.93
N ALA A 49 -8.50 1.95 20.13
CA ALA A 49 -8.91 1.90 18.73
C ALA A 49 -8.02 0.95 17.91
N PRO A 50 -8.62 0.08 17.05
CA PRO A 50 -7.86 -0.65 16.06
C PRO A 50 -7.27 0.35 15.06
N LEU A 51 -5.96 0.29 14.91
CA LEU A 51 -5.18 1.10 14.00
C LEU A 51 -4.68 0.23 12.84
N MET A 52 -4.57 0.85 11.68
CA MET A 52 -4.07 0.27 10.46
C MET A 52 -2.93 1.12 9.93
N GLU A 53 -1.85 0.46 9.53
CA GLU A 53 -0.76 1.08 8.78
C GLU A 53 -1.03 0.93 7.28
N LEU A 54 -1.08 2.06 6.61
CA LEU A 54 -1.14 2.16 5.16
C LEU A 54 0.20 2.63 4.64
N SER A 55 0.75 1.93 3.65
CA SER A 55 1.91 2.36 2.90
C SER A 55 1.51 2.74 1.48
N PHE A 56 2.07 3.85 1.01
CA PHE A 56 1.85 4.41 -0.31
C PHE A 56 3.08 4.21 -1.19
N TYR A 57 2.85 3.66 -2.36
CA TYR A 57 3.84 3.36 -3.38
C TYR A 57 3.49 4.11 -4.65
N ARG A 58 4.51 4.47 -5.41
CA ARG A 58 4.32 4.92 -6.79
C ARG A 58 3.84 3.74 -7.63
N ALA A 59 2.96 3.97 -8.60
CA ALA A 59 2.55 2.89 -9.51
C ALA A 59 3.73 2.37 -10.36
N ASP A 60 4.67 3.25 -10.69
CA ASP A 60 5.93 2.97 -11.37
C ASP A 60 7.01 2.33 -10.46
N GLU A 61 6.89 2.45 -9.14
CA GLU A 61 7.78 1.82 -8.16
C GLU A 61 6.96 1.07 -7.07
N PRO A 62 6.25 -0.02 -7.42
CA PRO A 62 5.29 -0.68 -6.55
C PRO A 62 5.92 -1.46 -5.38
N ASP A 63 7.24 -1.58 -5.34
CA ASP A 63 7.98 -2.34 -4.33
C ASP A 63 8.72 -1.44 -3.31
N ASP A 64 8.82 -0.12 -3.57
CA ASP A 64 9.47 0.85 -2.67
C ASP A 64 8.41 1.75 -2.02
N PRO A 65 8.10 1.57 -0.72
CA PRO A 65 7.14 2.44 -0.05
C PRO A 65 7.74 3.84 0.01
N ARG A 66 7.02 4.83 -0.51
CA ARG A 66 7.42 6.24 -0.46
C ARG A 66 6.93 6.92 0.81
N ARG A 67 5.72 6.58 1.24
CA ARG A 67 5.09 7.17 2.42
C ARG A 67 4.29 6.13 3.22
N HIS A 68 4.05 6.40 4.49
CA HIS A 68 3.16 5.60 5.33
C HIS A 68 2.36 6.47 6.31
N VAL A 69 1.19 5.97 6.70
CA VAL A 69 0.32 6.64 7.67
C VAL A 69 -0.37 5.61 8.57
N LEU A 70 -0.55 5.97 9.84
CA LEU A 70 -1.42 5.24 10.75
C LEU A 70 -2.80 5.88 10.73
N THR A 71 -3.81 5.06 10.46
CA THR A 71 -5.21 5.46 10.46
C THR A 71 -6.04 4.46 11.27
N VAL A 72 -7.32 4.73 11.49
CA VAL A 72 -8.23 3.77 12.12
C VAL A 72 -8.56 2.63 11.17
N GLU A 73 -8.80 1.44 11.70
CA GLU A 73 -9.13 0.26 10.90
C GLU A 73 -10.37 0.49 10.04
N ARG A 74 -10.17 0.47 8.73
CA ARG A 74 -11.19 0.37 7.67
C ARG A 74 -10.56 -0.42 6.52
N ASP A 75 -11.35 -1.25 5.83
CA ASP A 75 -10.85 -1.89 4.61
C ASP A 75 -10.57 -0.85 3.51
N LEU A 76 -9.59 -1.13 2.64
CA LEU A 76 -9.19 -0.21 1.56
C LEU A 76 -10.34 0.17 0.62
N ASP A 77 -11.33 -0.71 0.46
CA ASP A 77 -12.52 -0.46 -0.35
C ASP A 77 -13.41 0.67 0.20
N HIS A 78 -13.28 1.01 1.48
CA HIS A 78 -14.07 2.07 2.11
C HIS A 78 -13.49 3.48 1.95
N PHE A 79 -12.25 3.62 1.46
CA PHE A 79 -11.67 4.93 1.20
C PHE A 79 -11.99 5.35 -0.23
N TYR A 80 -12.44 6.58 -0.46
CA TYR A 80 -12.47 7.14 -1.80
C TYR A 80 -11.07 7.61 -2.20
N ASP A 81 -10.87 7.87 -3.49
CA ASP A 81 -9.58 8.34 -4.00
C ASP A 81 -9.19 9.70 -3.38
N GLU A 82 -10.18 10.55 -3.08
CA GLU A 82 -10.00 11.79 -2.31
C GLU A 82 -9.49 11.52 -0.88
N ASP A 83 -10.07 10.55 -0.16
CA ASP A 83 -9.62 10.19 1.19
C ASP A 83 -8.18 9.65 1.17
N LEU A 84 -7.84 8.82 0.17
CA LEU A 84 -6.49 8.30 0.00
C LEU A 84 -5.50 9.42 -0.35
N GLY A 85 -5.92 10.41 -1.14
CA GLY A 85 -5.18 11.64 -1.40
C GLY A 85 -4.88 12.41 -0.12
N GLU A 86 -5.89 12.69 0.70
CA GLU A 86 -5.72 13.40 1.99
C GLU A 86 -4.81 12.62 2.95
N LEU A 87 -4.95 11.29 3.01
CA LEU A 87 -4.09 10.43 3.82
C LEU A 87 -2.65 10.43 3.32
N LEU A 88 -2.42 10.44 2.00
CA LEU A 88 -1.10 10.53 1.38
C LEU A 88 -0.41 11.88 1.68
N GLU A 89 -1.17 12.98 1.67
CA GLU A 89 -0.66 14.31 2.03
C GLU A 89 -0.20 14.37 3.49
N ARG A 90 -0.93 13.69 4.39
CA ARG A 90 -0.61 13.59 5.82
C ARG A 90 0.41 12.49 6.13
N ALA A 91 0.70 11.61 5.18
CA ALA A 91 1.59 10.48 5.36
C ALA A 91 3.04 10.94 5.57
N ARG A 92 3.73 10.23 6.45
CA ARG A 92 5.15 10.47 6.70
C ARG A 92 5.98 9.78 5.63
N PRO A 93 7.16 10.32 5.28
CA PRO A 93 8.11 9.62 4.43
C PRO A 93 8.41 8.24 5.02
N ALA A 94 8.35 7.19 4.20
CA ALA A 94 8.84 5.90 4.62
C ALA A 94 10.35 6.03 4.86
N ALA A 95 10.83 5.52 6.00
CA ALA A 95 12.27 5.39 6.19
C ALA A 95 12.78 4.47 5.09
N ARG A 96 13.60 5.01 4.18
CA ARG A 96 14.21 4.26 3.07
C ARG A 96 15.13 3.20 3.66
N GLY A 97 14.59 2.03 3.95
CA GLY A 97 15.30 0.85 4.43
C GLY A 97 16.33 1.12 5.53
N GLU A 98 15.90 1.20 6.79
CA GLU A 98 16.73 0.62 7.86
C GLU A 98 16.29 -0.82 8.07
N GLY A 99 16.76 -1.70 7.19
CA GLY A 99 16.97 -3.10 7.58
C GLY A 99 18.09 -3.09 8.62
N GLY A 100 17.76 -3.23 9.90
CA GLY A 100 18.79 -3.20 10.94
C GLY A 100 18.30 -3.24 12.38
N ARG A 101 17.67 -4.35 12.80
CA ARG A 101 18.14 -5.12 13.97
C ARG A 101 17.40 -6.43 14.15
#